data_AF-A0A6N6N242-F1
#
_entry.id   AF-A0A6N6N242-F1
#
_cell.length_a   1.000
_cell.length_b   1.000
_cell.length_c   1.000
_cell.angle_alpha   90.00
_cell.angle_beta   90.00
_cell.angle_gamma   90.00
#
_symmetry.space_group_name_H-M   'P 1'
#
loop_
_entity.id
_entity.type
_entity.pdbx_description
1 polymer ?
#
loop_
_entity_poly.entity_id
_entity_poly.type
_entity_poly.pdbx_seq_one_letter_code
_entity_poly.pdbx_strand_id
1 'polypeptide(L)'
;MRIEIPKPHGKSPMERVLRTLAMLLVVLVVMWAFYKNNENVLERVQKTRTVWDETGQMNREDIDFLRGFVKSLKDTFGINCRIQVFKGDVVVPDVDAKTLYVGLSPARRQVVMEFPALMRPALGAPFMDSLRDEHFAQAFDDNDWIRELKIAMTMIWSRLAVLENQEATQ
;
A
#
# COMPACT_ATOMS: atom_id res chain seq x y z
N MET A 1 5.27 -32.05 -38.29
CA MET A 1 6.54 -31.97 -37.54
C MET A 1 6.39 -32.77 -36.26
N ARG A 2 7.17 -33.84 -36.10
CA ARG A 2 7.11 -34.75 -34.95
C ARG A 2 8.23 -34.34 -34.00
N ILE A 3 7.90 -33.90 -32.79
CA ILE A 3 8.90 -33.52 -31.79
C ILE A 3 9.39 -34.81 -31.14
N GLU A 4 10.60 -35.24 -31.50
CA GLU A 4 11.28 -36.35 -30.82
C GLU A 4 11.87 -35.84 -29.51
N ILE A 5 11.23 -36.21 -28.41
CA ILE A 5 11.75 -35.95 -27.06
C ILE A 5 12.89 -36.95 -26.82
N PRO A 6 14.14 -36.51 -26.57
CA PRO A 6 15.25 -37.42 -26.33
C PRO A 6 15.00 -38.23 -25.04
N LYS A 7 14.95 -39.57 -25.18
CA LYS A 7 14.87 -40.49 -24.04
C LYS A 7 16.14 -40.37 -23.19
N PRO A 8 16.03 -40.23 -21.86
CA PRO A 8 17.21 -40.13 -20.99
C PRO A 8 17.97 -41.45 -20.98
N HIS A 9 19.15 -41.46 -21.62
CA HIS A 9 20.12 -42.55 -21.54
C HIS A 9 20.96 -42.37 -20.27
N GLY A 10 20.60 -43.09 -19.20
CA GLY A 10 21.48 -43.36 -18.06
C GLY A 10 21.65 -44.88 -17.95
N LYS A 11 22.90 -45.35 -17.87
CA LYS A 11 23.26 -46.79 -17.90
C LYS A 11 23.11 -47.49 -16.54
N SER A 12 22.73 -46.78 -15.47
CA SER A 12 22.48 -47.37 -14.14
C SER A 12 21.32 -46.69 -13.39
N PRO A 13 20.47 -47.44 -12.66
CA PRO A 13 19.36 -46.88 -11.88
C PRO A 13 19.81 -45.91 -10.78
N MET A 14 21.02 -46.10 -10.24
CA MET A 14 21.60 -45.22 -9.21
C MET A 14 21.98 -43.84 -9.77
N GLU A 15 22.45 -43.78 -11.02
CA GLU A 15 22.77 -42.53 -11.70
C GLU A 15 21.51 -41.68 -11.98
N ARG A 16 20.39 -42.34 -12.27
CA ARG A 16 19.09 -41.67 -12.47
C ARG A 16 18.56 -41.06 -11.18
N VAL A 17 18.68 -41.77 -10.06
CA VAL A 17 18.25 -41.25 -8.74
C VAL A 17 19.10 -40.05 -8.33
N LEU A 18 20.43 -40.15 -8.47
CA LEU A 18 21.33 -39.05 -8.12
C LEU A 18 21.08 -37.80 -8.97
N ARG A 19 20.83 -37.97 -10.28
CA ARG A 19 20.53 -36.86 -11.19
C ARG A 19 19.20 -36.18 -10.85
N THR A 20 18.16 -36.94 -10.53
CA THR A 20 16.87 -36.38 -10.11
C THR A 20 17.00 -35.63 -8.79
N LEU A 21 17.76 -36.16 -7.83
CA LEU A 21 18.02 -35.50 -6.55
C LEU A 21 18.79 -34.20 -6.73
N ALA A 22 19.83 -34.20 -7.57
CA ALA A 22 20.60 -33.01 -7.89
C ALA A 22 19.73 -31.94 -8.57
N MET A 23 18.86 -32.33 -9.50
CA MET A 23 17.94 -31.40 -10.16
C MET A 23 16.96 -30.77 -9.15
N LEU A 24 16.43 -31.57 -8.21
CA LEU A 24 15.54 -31.10 -7.16
C LEU A 24 16.25 -30.11 -6.22
N LEU A 25 17.51 -30.40 -5.87
CA LEU A 25 18.33 -29.52 -5.03
C LEU A 25 18.59 -28.18 -5.72
N VAL A 26 18.92 -28.18 -7.01
CA VAL A 26 19.06 -26.95 -7.81
C VAL A 26 17.75 -26.15 -7.81
N VAL A 27 16.60 -26.80 -7.98
CA VAL A 27 15.30 -26.13 -7.91
C VAL A 27 15.04 -25.51 -6.54
N LEU A 28 15.34 -26.21 -5.44
CA LEU A 28 15.17 -25.69 -4.08
C LEU A 28 16.10 -24.49 -3.80
N VAL A 29 17.35 -24.55 -4.26
CA VAL A 29 18.30 -23.43 -4.15
C VAL A 29 17.82 -22.22 -4.94
N VAL A 30 17.31 -22.44 -6.15
CA VAL A 30 16.73 -21.36 -6.97
C VAL A 30 15.48 -20.79 -6.32
N MET A 31 14.58 -21.62 -5.77
CA MET A 31 13.40 -21.14 -5.02
C MET A 31 13.79 -20.33 -3.80
N TRP A 32 14.78 -20.80 -3.03
CA TRP A 32 15.28 -20.08 -1.86
C TRP A 32 15.96 -18.75 -2.24
N ALA A 33 16.81 -18.76 -3.26
CA ALA A 33 17.45 -17.56 -3.78
C ALA A 33 16.41 -16.58 -4.36
N PHE A 34 15.40 -17.09 -5.05
CA PHE A 34 14.27 -16.31 -5.55
C PHE A 34 13.46 -15.71 -4.40
N TYR A 35 13.19 -16.46 -3.32
CA TYR A 35 12.49 -15.95 -2.14
C TYR A 35 13.31 -14.86 -1.46
N LYS A 36 14.58 -15.12 -1.16
CA LYS A 36 15.50 -14.17 -0.53
C LYS A 36 15.73 -12.90 -1.35
N ASN A 37 15.69 -12.99 -2.68
CA ASN A 37 15.90 -11.85 -3.56
C ASN A 37 14.61 -11.06 -3.88
N ASN A 38 13.43 -11.71 -3.81
CA ASN A 38 12.16 -11.06 -4.15
C ASN A 38 11.39 -10.46 -2.98
N GLU A 39 11.90 -10.51 -1.75
CA GLU A 39 11.33 -9.74 -0.62
C GLU A 39 11.21 -8.24 -0.95
N ASN A 40 12.04 -7.71 -1.87
CA ASN A 40 12.02 -6.32 -2.33
C ASN A 40 11.32 -6.09 -3.69
N VAL A 41 10.91 -7.14 -4.41
CA VAL A 41 10.39 -7.02 -5.80
C VAL A 41 8.86 -6.88 -5.83
N LEU A 42 8.17 -7.33 -4.79
CA LEU A 42 6.75 -7.01 -4.57
C LEU A 42 6.50 -5.50 -4.39
N GLU A 43 7.50 -4.72 -3.96
CA GLU A 43 7.39 -3.27 -3.90
C GLU A 43 7.38 -2.58 -5.27
N ARG A 44 7.74 -3.29 -6.36
CA ARG A 44 8.02 -2.69 -7.68
C ARG A 44 6.85 -2.77 -8.69
N VAL A 45 5.61 -2.92 -8.22
CA VAL A 45 4.40 -2.67 -9.03
C VAL A 45 4.04 -1.18 -8.94
N GLN A 46 4.89 -0.36 -9.56
CA GLN A 46 5.03 1.09 -9.32
C GLN A 46 3.91 2.00 -9.89
N LYS A 47 2.84 1.47 -10.49
CA LYS A 47 1.63 2.27 -10.85
C LYS A 47 0.41 1.98 -9.97
N THR A 48 0.55 1.06 -9.03
CA THR A 48 -0.51 0.65 -8.08
C THR A 48 -0.01 0.76 -6.64
N ARG A 49 0.99 1.64 -6.38
CA ARG A 49 1.50 1.86 -5.03
C ARG A 49 0.46 2.64 -4.24
N THR A 50 0.01 1.99 -3.17
CA THR A 50 -0.87 2.50 -2.14
C THR A 50 -0.40 3.83 -1.54
N VAL A 51 0.92 4.04 -1.48
CA VAL A 51 1.55 5.30 -1.04
C VAL A 51 2.55 5.72 -2.12
N TRP A 52 2.35 6.91 -2.68
CA TRP A 52 3.21 7.50 -3.70
C TRP A 52 3.58 8.93 -3.31
N ASP A 53 4.88 9.24 -3.35
CA ASP A 53 5.38 10.60 -3.14
C ASP A 53 6.21 11.03 -4.36
N GLU A 54 5.71 12.01 -5.10
CA GLU A 54 6.42 12.63 -6.21
C GLU A 54 7.40 13.72 -5.73
N THR A 55 7.14 14.33 -4.57
CA THR A 55 7.94 15.43 -4.02
C THR A 55 9.34 14.96 -3.65
N GLY A 56 9.45 13.72 -3.15
CA GLY A 56 10.68 13.15 -2.63
C GLY A 56 11.07 13.71 -1.26
N GLN A 57 10.14 14.39 -0.58
CA GLN A 57 10.37 14.96 0.75
C GLN A 57 10.10 13.93 1.86
N MET A 58 9.34 12.87 1.58
CA MET A 58 9.11 11.80 2.55
C MET A 58 10.34 10.90 2.68
N ASN A 59 10.76 10.66 3.92
CA ASN A 59 11.77 9.65 4.20
C ASN A 59 11.14 8.24 4.27
N ARG A 60 11.98 7.23 4.49
CA ARG A 60 11.53 5.84 4.56
C ARG A 60 10.56 5.57 5.72
N GLU A 61 10.79 6.19 6.87
CA GLU A 61 9.95 6.04 8.06
C GLU A 61 8.55 6.62 7.84
N ASP A 62 8.46 7.75 7.13
CA ASP A 62 7.19 8.36 6.74
C ASP A 62 6.38 7.43 5.83
N ILE A 63 7.04 6.88 4.81
CA ILE A 63 6.43 5.95 3.87
C ILE A 63 5.98 4.66 4.58
N ASP A 64 6.81 4.11 5.46
CA ASP A 64 6.51 2.89 6.20
C ASP A 64 5.36 3.09 7.19
N PHE A 65 5.27 4.25 7.85
CA PHE A 65 4.11 4.61 8.68
C PHE A 65 2.82 4.64 7.84
N LEU A 66 2.83 5.33 6.70
CA LEU A 66 1.64 5.44 5.84
C LEU A 66 1.22 4.09 5.27
N ARG A 67 2.18 3.24 4.88
CA ARG A 67 1.91 1.86 4.46
C ARG A 67 1.30 1.03 5.59
N GLY A 68 1.82 1.19 6.81
CA GLY A 68 1.29 0.57 8.02
C GLY A 68 -0.18 0.97 8.24
N PHE A 69 -0.47 2.27 8.19
CA PHE A 69 -1.83 2.79 8.27
C PHE A 69 -2.75 2.16 7.21
N VAL A 70 -2.36 2.15 5.93
CA VAL A 70 -3.23 1.58 4.89
C VAL A 70 -3.45 0.08 5.11
N LYS A 71 -2.42 -0.65 5.49
CA LYS A 71 -2.54 -2.06 5.81
C LYS A 71 -3.55 -2.28 6.94
N SER A 72 -3.40 -1.54 8.05
CA SER A 72 -4.32 -1.61 9.19
C SER A 72 -5.75 -1.25 8.81
N LEU A 73 -5.96 -0.23 7.98
CA LEU A 73 -7.30 0.18 7.54
C LEU A 73 -8.01 -0.94 6.75
N LYS A 74 -7.25 -1.65 5.91
CA LYS A 74 -7.74 -2.80 5.16
C LYS A 74 -8.00 -4.00 6.06
N ASP A 75 -7.07 -4.31 6.96
CA ASP A 75 -7.13 -5.52 7.79
C ASP A 75 -8.26 -5.42 8.84
N THR A 76 -8.49 -4.24 9.42
CA THR A 76 -9.52 -4.01 10.46
C THR A 76 -10.89 -3.67 9.87
N PHE A 77 -10.95 -2.73 8.92
CA PHE A 77 -12.24 -2.20 8.42
C PHE A 77 -12.60 -2.69 7.01
N GLY A 78 -11.72 -3.43 6.32
CA GLY A 78 -11.94 -3.86 4.94
C GLY A 78 -11.88 -2.73 3.91
N ILE A 79 -11.31 -1.57 4.27
CA ILE A 79 -11.28 -0.36 3.45
C ILE A 79 -9.91 -0.22 2.79
N ASN A 80 -9.91 -0.04 1.47
CA ASN A 80 -8.66 0.26 0.75
C ASN A 80 -8.29 1.72 0.98
N CYS A 81 -7.00 2.06 1.03
CA CYS A 81 -6.56 3.45 1.06
C CYS A 81 -5.51 3.70 -0.03
N ARG A 82 -5.50 4.90 -0.61
CA ARG A 82 -4.48 5.35 -1.56
C ARG A 82 -4.06 6.76 -1.21
N ILE A 83 -2.77 6.94 -0.98
CA ILE A 83 -2.15 8.21 -0.60
C ILE A 83 -1.19 8.60 -1.71
N GLN A 84 -1.39 9.77 -2.30
CA GLN A 84 -0.60 10.28 -3.40
C GLN A 84 -0.21 11.73 -3.16
N VAL A 85 1.08 12.02 -3.24
CA VAL A 85 1.60 13.39 -3.12
C VAL A 85 2.21 13.81 -4.45
N PHE A 86 1.75 14.95 -4.95
CA PHE A 86 2.10 15.51 -6.25
C PHE A 86 2.99 16.74 -6.10
N LYS A 87 3.87 16.96 -7.08
CA LYS A 87 4.60 18.24 -7.22
C LYS A 87 3.75 19.31 -7.89
N GLY A 88 2.82 18.89 -8.77
CA GLY A 88 1.93 19.74 -9.55
C GLY A 88 0.51 19.75 -9.00
N ASP A 89 -0.48 19.84 -9.87
CA ASP A 89 -1.88 19.80 -9.47
C ASP A 89 -2.29 18.38 -9.05
N VAL A 90 -3.20 18.29 -8.06
CA VAL A 90 -3.72 16.98 -7.62
C VAL A 90 -4.66 16.45 -8.70
N VAL A 91 -4.33 15.29 -9.26
CA VAL A 91 -5.20 14.58 -10.20
C VAL A 91 -5.96 13.52 -9.43
N VAL A 92 -7.27 13.71 -9.27
CA VAL A 92 -8.15 12.75 -8.61
C VAL A 92 -8.36 11.55 -9.53
N PRO A 93 -7.89 10.35 -9.15
CA PRO A 93 -8.14 9.15 -9.95
C PRO A 93 -9.57 8.66 -9.73
N ASP A 94 -10.07 7.89 -10.70
CA ASP A 94 -11.29 7.11 -10.50
C ASP A 94 -11.03 6.03 -9.44
N VAL A 95 -11.68 6.16 -8.29
CA VAL A 95 -11.50 5.28 -7.12
C VAL A 95 -12.78 4.54 -6.81
N ASP A 96 -12.64 3.26 -6.45
CA ASP A 96 -13.79 2.44 -6.11
C ASP A 96 -14.52 2.95 -4.85
N ALA A 97 -15.79 2.56 -4.70
CA ALA A 97 -16.63 3.00 -3.59
C ALA A 97 -16.14 2.54 -2.19
N LYS A 98 -15.08 1.74 -2.12
CA LYS A 98 -14.47 1.21 -0.89
C LYS A 98 -13.03 1.72 -0.67
N THR A 99 -12.60 2.69 -1.46
CA THR A 99 -11.25 3.25 -1.39
C THR A 99 -11.30 4.65 -0.79
N LEU A 100 -10.60 4.84 0.32
CA LEU A 100 -10.20 6.15 0.81
C LEU A 100 -9.07 6.68 -0.09
N TYR A 101 -9.31 7.79 -0.77
CA TYR A 101 -8.27 8.47 -1.52
C TYR A 101 -7.82 9.73 -0.81
N VAL A 102 -6.50 9.93 -0.76
CA VAL A 102 -5.86 11.09 -0.15
C VAL A 102 -4.82 11.61 -1.15
N GLY A 103 -5.14 12.70 -1.84
CA GLY A 103 -4.26 13.42 -2.75
C GLY A 103 -3.75 14.70 -2.10
N LEU A 104 -2.44 14.94 -2.12
CA LEU A 104 -1.83 16.18 -1.63
C LEU A 104 -0.97 16.83 -2.71
N SER A 105 -1.00 18.15 -2.77
CA SER A 105 0.00 18.95 -3.47
C SER A 105 0.49 20.08 -2.56
N PRO A 106 1.65 19.91 -1.90
CA PRO A 106 2.22 20.94 -1.06
C PRO A 106 2.50 22.24 -1.82
N ALA A 107 3.00 22.12 -3.06
CA ALA A 107 3.34 23.28 -3.90
C ALA A 107 2.11 24.11 -4.32
N ARG A 108 0.94 23.47 -4.45
CA ARG A 108 -0.32 24.14 -4.79
C ARG A 108 -1.22 24.42 -3.60
N ARG A 109 -0.81 24.04 -2.39
CA ARG A 109 -1.63 24.08 -1.17
C ARG A 109 -2.98 23.39 -1.36
N GLN A 110 -2.97 22.20 -1.97
CA GLN A 110 -4.17 21.44 -2.26
C GLN A 110 -4.18 20.13 -1.48
N VAL A 111 -5.33 19.82 -0.90
CA VAL A 111 -5.66 18.53 -0.32
C VAL A 111 -6.97 18.07 -0.94
N VAL A 112 -7.01 16.82 -1.38
CA VAL A 112 -8.22 16.16 -1.84
C VAL A 112 -8.36 14.87 -1.09
N MET A 113 -9.49 14.72 -0.39
CA MET A 113 -9.84 13.47 0.29
C MET A 113 -11.19 12.99 -0.22
N GLU A 114 -11.21 11.79 -0.79
CA GLU A 114 -12.44 11.10 -1.16
C GLU A 114 -12.70 9.97 -0.19
N PHE A 115 -13.77 10.14 0.59
CA PHE A 115 -14.18 9.16 1.59
C PHE A 115 -15.19 8.18 0.99
N PRO A 116 -14.97 6.86 1.14
CA PRO A 116 -15.91 5.84 0.69
C PRO A 116 -17.23 5.95 1.47
N ALA A 117 -18.33 5.53 0.85
CA ALA A 117 -19.68 5.71 1.41
C ALA A 117 -19.84 5.14 2.82
N LEU A 118 -19.14 4.03 3.12
CA LEU A 118 -19.15 3.38 4.43
C LEU A 118 -18.53 4.25 5.54
N MET A 119 -17.57 5.12 5.22
CA MET A 119 -16.91 5.99 6.20
C MET A 119 -17.67 7.29 6.48
N ARG A 120 -18.53 7.73 5.55
CA ARG A 120 -19.17 9.06 5.64
C ARG A 120 -20.07 9.21 6.89
N PRO A 121 -20.94 8.23 7.23
CA PRO A 121 -21.75 8.31 8.45
C PRO A 121 -20.89 8.23 9.71
N ALA A 122 -19.85 7.39 9.68
CA ALA A 122 -18.94 7.15 10.78
C ALA A 122 -18.09 8.39 11.15
N LEU A 123 -17.50 9.03 10.15
CA LEU A 123 -16.67 10.20 10.37
C LEU A 123 -17.50 11.46 10.65
N GLY A 124 -18.65 11.60 9.99
CA GLY A 124 -19.50 12.78 10.04
C GLY A 124 -18.98 13.90 9.14
N ALA A 125 -19.91 14.63 8.51
CA ALA A 125 -19.57 15.73 7.60
C ALA A 125 -18.64 16.80 8.22
N PRO A 126 -18.87 17.28 9.46
CA PRO A 126 -18.03 18.33 10.04
C PRO A 126 -16.56 17.95 10.16
N PHE A 127 -16.27 16.69 10.44
CA PHE A 127 -14.89 16.19 10.55
C PHE A 127 -14.23 16.01 9.17
N MET A 128 -14.99 15.56 8.18
CA MET A 128 -14.48 15.44 6.81
C MET A 128 -14.19 16.80 6.18
N ASP A 129 -14.98 17.82 6.52
CA ASP A 129 -14.79 19.19 6.05
C ASP A 129 -13.60 19.85 6.74
N SER A 130 -13.45 19.68 8.07
CA SER A 130 -12.29 20.22 8.80
C SER A 130 -10.95 19.65 8.30
N LEU A 131 -10.93 18.36 7.90
CA LEU A 131 -9.73 17.74 7.31
C LEU A 131 -9.37 18.28 5.93
N ARG A 132 -10.36 18.76 5.16
CA ARG A 132 -10.13 19.30 3.81
C ARG A 132 -9.66 20.75 3.84
N ASP A 133 -10.31 21.59 4.64
CA ASP A 133 -10.16 23.04 4.48
C ASP A 133 -9.21 23.66 5.52
N GLU A 134 -9.23 23.19 6.76
CA GLU A 134 -8.56 23.88 7.87
C GLU A 134 -7.26 23.20 8.29
N HIS A 135 -7.20 21.88 8.23
CA HIS A 135 -6.13 21.11 8.88
C HIS A 135 -4.77 21.26 8.19
N PHE A 136 -4.73 21.43 6.87
CA PHE A 136 -3.49 21.50 6.10
C PHE A 136 -3.04 22.92 5.74
N ALA A 137 -3.91 23.92 5.94
CA ALA A 137 -3.65 25.29 5.50
C ALA A 137 -2.35 25.87 6.10
N GLN A 138 -2.18 25.76 7.41
CA GLN A 138 -0.95 26.21 8.09
C GLN A 138 0.24 25.25 7.84
N ALA A 139 -0.05 23.96 7.69
CA ALA A 139 0.97 22.92 7.48
C ALA A 139 1.80 23.13 6.22
N PHE A 140 1.17 23.62 5.15
CA PHE A 140 1.86 23.91 3.90
C PHE A 140 2.80 25.12 4.03
N ASP A 141 2.50 26.05 4.92
CA ASP A 141 3.28 27.28 5.12
C ASP A 141 4.55 26.99 5.92
N ASP A 142 4.40 26.16 6.96
CA ASP A 142 5.50 25.74 7.84
C ASP A 142 6.29 24.54 7.27
N ASN A 143 5.92 24.06 6.08
CA ASN A 143 6.47 22.84 5.45
C ASN A 143 6.37 21.58 6.34
N ASP A 144 5.39 21.57 7.25
CA ASP A 144 5.11 20.51 8.21
C ASP A 144 4.00 19.55 7.71
N TRP A 145 3.64 19.64 6.42
CA TRP A 145 2.55 18.87 5.83
C TRP A 145 2.69 17.35 5.96
N ILE A 146 3.92 16.82 6.05
CA ILE A 146 4.16 15.38 6.31
C ILE A 146 3.67 15.01 7.72
N ARG A 147 3.94 15.86 8.71
CA ARG A 147 3.48 15.66 10.10
C ARG A 147 1.97 15.71 10.15
N GLU A 148 1.35 16.73 9.56
CA GLU A 148 -0.10 16.86 9.57
C GLU A 148 -0.80 15.74 8.81
N LEU A 149 -0.19 15.23 7.73
CA LEU A 149 -0.70 14.04 7.05
C LEU A 149 -0.76 12.83 8.00
N LYS A 150 0.29 12.58 8.78
CA LYS A 150 0.29 11.49 9.76
C LYS A 150 -0.77 11.70 10.83
N ILE A 151 -0.91 12.93 11.35
CA ILE A 151 -1.92 13.29 12.36
C ILE A 151 -3.31 13.02 11.80
N ALA A 152 -3.62 13.51 10.60
CA ALA A 152 -4.90 13.27 9.93
C ALA A 152 -5.22 11.78 9.81
N MET A 153 -4.25 10.95 9.41
CA MET A 153 -4.44 9.49 9.30
C MET A 153 -4.72 8.87 10.68
N THR A 154 -4.02 9.30 11.72
CA THR A 154 -4.29 8.86 13.10
C THR A 154 -5.67 9.30 13.58
N MET A 155 -6.11 10.52 13.29
CA MET A 155 -7.44 11.00 13.67
C MET A 155 -8.56 10.19 12.98
N ILE A 156 -8.39 9.90 11.69
CA ILE A 156 -9.32 9.02 10.94
C ILE A 156 -9.37 7.65 11.60
N TRP A 157 -8.22 7.05 11.89
CA TRP A 157 -8.14 5.76 12.57
C TRP A 157 -8.87 5.78 13.91
N SER A 158 -8.53 6.72 14.79
CA SER A 158 -9.11 6.82 16.13
C SER A 158 -10.62 6.95 16.09
N ARG A 159 -11.15 7.70 15.13
CA ARG A 159 -12.60 7.90 15.00
C ARG A 159 -13.31 6.63 14.51
N LEU A 160 -12.71 5.89 13.59
CA LEU A 160 -13.23 4.58 13.16
C LEU A 160 -13.16 3.53 14.28
N ALA A 161 -12.06 3.49 15.03
CA ALA A 161 -11.87 2.54 16.12
C ALA A 161 -12.85 2.75 17.29
N VAL A 162 -13.24 4.00 17.56
CA VAL A 162 -14.29 4.28 18.57
C VAL A 162 -15.63 3.66 18.17
N LEU A 163 -15.97 3.65 16.88
CA LEU A 163 -17.24 3.13 16.40
C LEU A 163 -17.28 1.60 16.40
N GLU A 164 -16.19 0.95 16.01
CA GLU A 164 -16.06 -0.51 16.09
C GLU A 164 -16.27 -1.02 17.52
N ASN A 165 -15.69 -0.34 18.51
CA ASN A 165 -15.87 -0.69 19.92
C ASN A 165 -17.32 -0.48 20.41
N GLN A 166 -18.05 0.48 19.84
CA GLN A 166 -19.45 0.72 20.18
C GLN A 166 -20.37 -0.36 19.58
N GLU A 167 -20.09 -0.84 18.37
CA GLU A 167 -20.83 -1.94 17.73
C GLU A 167 -20.55 -3.29 18.40
N ALA A 168 -19.34 -3.52 18.92
CA ALA A 168 -18.99 -4.76 19.62
C ALA A 168 -19.61 -4.90 21.03
N THR A 169 -20.20 -3.82 21.57
CA THR A 169 -20.79 -3.79 22.93
C THR A 169 -22.33 -3.87 22.92
N GLN A 170 -22.95 -3.99 21.73
CA GLN A 170 -24.39 -4.24 21.56
C GLN A 170 -24.65 -5.69 21.18
#